data_AF-A0A402D967-F1
#
_entry.id   AF-A0A402D967-F1
#
_cell.length_a   1.000
_cell.length_b   1.000
_cell.length_c   1.000
_cell.angle_alpha   90.00
_cell.angle_beta   90.00
_cell.angle_gamma   90.00
#
_symmetry.space_group_name_H-M   'P 1'
#
loop_
_entity.id
_entity.type
_entity.pdbx_description
1 polymer ?
#
loop_
_entity_poly.entity_id
_entity_poly.type
_entity_poly.pdbx_seq_one_letter_code
_entity_poly.pdbx_strand_id
1 'polypeptide(L)' 'MMYGSVNQSCEAILPVVVKNDAKTQLVDAVIDTGFSGFLTLPSSIIAILILRFHDIKTLAPRGVNNS' A
#
# COMPACT_ATOMS: atom_id res chain seq x y z
N MET A 1 -11.04 -4.82 15.18
CA MET A 1 -11.89 -5.12 14.02
C MET A 1 -11.80 -3.93 13.07
N MET A 2 -11.53 -4.16 11.78
CA MET A 2 -11.52 -3.09 10.77
C MET A 2 -12.84 -3.14 9.99
N TYR A 3 -13.35 -1.97 9.61
CA TYR A 3 -14.56 -1.86 8.80
C TYR A 3 -14.20 -1.67 7.34
N GLY A 4 -14.86 -2.43 6.47
CA GLY A 4 -14.68 -2.41 5.03
C GLY A 4 -15.96 -2.87 4.32
N SER A 5 -15.86 -3.15 3.03
CA SER A 5 -16.97 -3.67 2.23
C SER A 5 -16.52 -4.88 1.42
N VAL A 6 -17.49 -5.59 0.84
CA VAL A 6 -17.21 -6.66 -0.13
C VAL A 6 -17.85 -6.23 -1.45
N ASN A 7 -17.09 -6.26 -2.53
CA ASN A 7 -17.61 -5.88 -3.84
C ASN A 7 -18.34 -7.06 -4.53
N GLN A 8 -18.85 -6.83 -5.74
CA GLN A 8 -19.59 -7.85 -6.51
C GLN A 8 -18.72 -9.05 -6.94
N SER A 9 -17.39 -8.89 -6.96
CA SER A 9 -16.42 -9.95 -7.25
C SER A 9 -16.03 -10.77 -6.02
N CYS A 10 -16.70 -10.56 -4.87
CA CYS A 10 -16.36 -11.17 -3.58
C CYS A 10 -14.98 -10.76 -3.04
N GLU A 11 -14.44 -9.62 -3.46
CA GLU A 11 -13.19 -9.09 -2.95
C GLU A 11 -13.46 -8.24 -1.70
N ALA A 12 -12.67 -8.44 -0.64
CA ALA A 12 -12.71 -7.61 0.53
C ALA A 12 -12.00 -6.27 0.25
N ILE A 13 -12.73 -5.17 0.39
CA ILE A 13 -12.28 -3.80 0.16
C ILE A 13 -12.13 -3.09 1.50
N LEU A 14 -10.93 -2.57 1.74
CA LEU A 14 -10.59 -1.78 2.92
C LEU A 14 -10.20 -0.36 2.50
N PRO A 15 -10.91 0.69 2.95
CA PRO A 15 -10.47 2.06 2.75
C PRO A 15 -9.21 2.32 3.58
N VAL A 16 -8.12 2.71 2.90
CA VAL A 16 -6.83 3.03 3.51
C VAL A 16 -6.47 4.49 3.26
N VAL A 17 -5.85 5.13 4.25
CA VAL A 17 -5.33 6.49 4.13
C VAL A 17 -3.87 6.44 3.76
N VAL A 18 -3.52 7.05 2.63
CA VAL A 18 -2.13 7.23 2.18
C VAL A 18 -1.81 8.71 2.21
N LYS A 19 -0.70 9.09 2.85
CA LYS A 19 -0.30 10.49 2.99
C LYS A 19 1.20 10.68 2.83
N ASN A 20 1.58 11.89 2.45
CA ASN A 20 2.91 12.43 2.69
C ASN A 20 2.79 13.63 3.67
N ASP A 21 3.85 14.41 3.83
CA ASP A 21 3.85 15.54 4.77
C ASP A 21 2.85 16.66 4.43
N ALA A 22 2.37 16.75 3.19
CA ALA A 22 1.54 17.84 2.69
C ALA A 22 0.16 17.42 2.15
N LYS A 23 -0.03 16.16 1.79
CA LYS A 23 -1.20 15.65 1.07
C LYS A 23 -1.66 14.32 1.63
N THR A 24 -2.97 14.13 1.66
CA THR A 24 -3.64 12.92 2.15
C THR A 24 -4.63 12.43 1.11
N GLN A 25 -4.70 11.13 0.89
CA GLN A 25 -5.64 10.47 -0.03
C GLN A 25 -6.29 9.28 0.68
N LEU A 26 -7.60 9.15 0.53
CA LEU A 26 -8.35 7.94 0.88
C LEU A 26 -8.44 7.05 -0.36
N VAL A 27 -8.02 5.80 -0.23
CA VAL A 27 -7.94 4.84 -1.35
C VAL A 27 -8.58 3.54 -0.93
N ASP A 28 -9.47 3.00 -1.77
CA ASP A 28 -10.00 1.67 -1.58
C ASP A 28 -8.96 0.62 -2.00
N ALA A 29 -8.59 -0.26 -1.07
CA ALA A 29 -7.61 -1.31 -1.31
C ALA A 29 -8.29 -2.69 -1.25
N VAL A 30 -7.95 -3.55 -2.21
CA VAL A 30 -8.31 -4.97 -2.19
C VAL A 30 -7.38 -5.71 -1.24
N ILE A 31 -7.92 -6.57 -0.38
CA ILE A 31 -7.13 -7.46 0.47
C ILE A 31 -6.76 -8.71 -0.35
N ASP A 32 -5.46 -8.87 -0.63
CA ASP A 32 -4.89 -10.08 -1.23
C ASP A 32 -3.94 -10.76 -0.24
N THR A 33 -4.40 -11.85 0.38
CA THR A 33 -3.59 -12.63 1.34
C THR A 33 -2.62 -13.60 0.66
N GLY A 34 -2.72 -13.80 -0.66
CA GLY A 34 -1.78 -14.59 -1.47
C GLY A 34 -0.56 -13.79 -1.92
N PHE A 35 -0.62 -12.46 -1.83
CA PHE A 35 0.48 -11.57 -2.17
C PHE A 35 1.45 -11.36 -1.00
N SER A 36 2.74 -11.61 -1.23
CA SER A 36 3.81 -11.52 -0.22
C SER A 36 4.77 -10.33 -0.39
N GLY A 37 4.39 -9.36 -1.22
CA GLY A 37 5.19 -8.15 -1.49
C GLY A 37 4.74 -6.92 -0.69
N PHE A 38 4.99 -5.74 -1.25
CA PHE A 38 4.58 -4.45 -0.68
C PHE A 38 3.25 -3.98 -1.28
N LEU A 39 2.45 -3.26 -0.48
CA LEU A 39 1.25 -2.58 -0.94
C LEU A 39 1.56 -1.76 -2.21
N THR A 40 0.83 -2.03 -3.29
CA THR A 40 0.95 -1.29 -4.54
C THR A 40 -0.05 -0.13 -4.55
N LEU A 41 0.34 0.98 -5.17
CA LEU A 41 -0.53 2.15 -5.33
C LEU A 41 -0.78 2.41 -6.81
N PRO A 42 -2.00 2.81 -7.21
CA PRO A 42 -2.26 3.31 -8.55
C PRO A 42 -1.34 4.48 -8.90
N SER A 43 -0.90 4.57 -10.16
CA SER A 43 -0.02 5.64 -10.64
C SER A 43 -0.62 7.04 -10.42
N SER A 44 -1.94 7.17 -10.46
CA SER A 44 -2.65 8.41 -10.15
C SER A 44 -2.44 8.86 -8.70
N ILE A 45 -2.50 7.95 -7.73
CA ILE A 45 -2.28 8.25 -6.32
C ILE A 45 -0.82 8.65 -6.07
N ILE A 46 0.13 7.96 -6.72
CA ILE A 46 1.56 8.30 -6.67
C ILE A 46 1.79 9.73 -7.19
N ALA A 47 1.15 10.10 -8.30
CA ALA A 47 1.27 11.43 -8.88
C ALA A 47 0.63 12.51 -7.98
N ILE A 48 -0.57 12.26 -7.45
CA ILE A 48 -1.26 13.20 -6.54
C ILE A 48 -0.40 13.46 -5.31
N LEU A 49 0.13 12.41 -4.69
CA LEU A 49 0.95 12.47 -3.49
C LEU A 49 2.43 12.80 -3.77
N ILE A 50 2.85 12.95 -5.03
CA ILE A 50 4.24 13.28 -5.40
C ILE A 50 5.23 12.31 -4.72
N LEU A 51 4.93 11.01 -4.74
CA LEU A 51 5.76 9.99 -4.11
C LEU A 51 6.95 9.63 -5.01
N ARG A 52 8.09 9.32 -4.39
CA ARG A 52 9.28 8.84 -5.11
C ARG A 52 9.33 7.31 -5.05
N PHE A 53 9.81 6.70 -6.13
CA PHE A 53 10.13 5.29 -6.12
C PHE A 53 11.46 5.07 -5.41
N HIS A 54 11.48 4.12 -4.49
CA HIS A 54 12.70 3.61 -3.88
C HIS A 54 13.01 2.23 -4.47
N ASP A 55 14.27 1.94 -4.73
CA ASP A 55 14.71 0.61 -5.13
C ASP A 55 14.34 -0.38 -4.01
N ILE A 56 13.79 -1.54 -4.38
CA ILE A 56 13.41 -2.63 -3.46
C ILE A 56 14.59 -3.05 -2.57
N LYS A 57 15.83 -2.93 -3.06
CA LYS A 57 17.05 -3.16 -2.25
C LYS A 57 17.15 -2.23 -1.03
N THR A 58 16.57 -1.04 -1.11
CA THR A 58 16.50 -0.04 -0.04
C THR A 58 15.44 -0.38 1.02
N LEU A 59 14.45 -1.21 0.65
CA LEU A 59 13.31 -1.62 1.49
C LEU A 59 13.52 -2.99 2.14
N ALA A 60 14.62 -3.68 1.85
CA ALA A 60 15.00 -4.89 2.57
C ALA A 60 15.20 -4.56 4.06
N PRO A 61 14.71 -5.42 4.99
CA PRO A 61 14.84 -5.17 6.41
C PRO A 61 16.31 -4.94 6.77
N ARG A 62 16.57 -3.81 7.44
CA ARG A 62 17.90 -3.40 7.86
C ARG A 62 18.33 -4.31 9.01
N GLY A 63 18.93 -5.46 8.69
CA GLY A 63 19.49 -6.38 9.68
C GLY A 63 19.23 -7.86 9.37
N VAL A 64 20.03 -8.44 8.48
CA VAL A 64 20.48 -9.83 8.66
C VAL A 64 22.01 -9.82 8.56
N ASN A 65 22.62 -9.20 9.56
CA ASN A 65 24.01 -9.41 9.91
C ASN A 65 24.11 -10.78 10.60
N ASN A 66 24.28 -11.84 9.79
CA ASN A 66 24.79 -13.11 10.30
C ASN A 66 26.26 -12.90 10.69
N SER A 67 26.49 -12.84 11.99
CA SER A 67 27.77 -13.21 12.60
C SER A 67 27.93 -14.73 12.55
#